data_AF-A0AAN9VVS1-F1
#
_entry.id   AF-A0AAN9VVS1-F1
#
_cell.length_a   1.000
_cell.length_b   1.000
_cell.length_c   1.000
_cell.angle_alpha   90.00
_cell.angle_beta   90.00
_cell.angle_gamma   90.00
#
_symmetry.space_group_name_H-M   'P 1'
#
loop_
_entity.id
_entity.type
_entity.pdbx_description
1 polymer ?
#
loop_
_entity_poly.entity_id
_entity_poly.type
_entity_poly.pdbx_seq_one_letter_code
_entity_poly.pdbx_strand_id
1 'polypeptide(L)'
;MLQSRVLRRCSQRRLSSAAQQIDTIIRVDHAGKSSVGPMIQHMWDQEKEHKAKFEELINKYRVRPTVLTPIWNVAGFMLGAGSALLGPKAAMACTVAVESVIVEHYNNQLRVLMSDPEKNRELLTVLQKFRDDEQEHHDKGLDEGAEETPFYEAFSNIIKLGCRAAISLSEVV
;
A
#
# COMPACT_ATOMS: atom_id res chain seq x y z
N MET A 1 33.50 -21.75 -26.49
CA MET A 1 32.37 -22.05 -25.58
C MET A 1 32.79 -22.18 -24.10
N LEU A 2 33.80 -21.44 -23.60
CA LEU A 2 34.33 -21.63 -22.24
C LEU A 2 34.72 -20.37 -21.44
N GLN A 3 34.54 -19.15 -21.96
CA GLN A 3 34.87 -17.93 -21.20
C GLN A 3 33.67 -17.13 -20.65
N SER A 4 32.43 -17.49 -21.00
CA SER A 4 31.23 -16.79 -20.50
C SER A 4 30.69 -17.33 -19.15
N ARG A 5 31.35 -18.33 -18.54
CA ARG A 5 30.91 -18.93 -17.27
C ARG A 5 31.67 -18.43 -16.03
N VAL A 6 32.80 -17.73 -16.20
CA VAL A 6 33.60 -17.24 -15.06
C VAL A 6 33.08 -15.87 -14.55
N LEU A 7 32.52 -15.03 -15.43
CA LEU A 7 31.99 -13.72 -15.03
C LEU A 7 30.57 -13.73 -14.43
N ARG A 8 29.85 -14.86 -14.47
CA ARG A 8 28.59 -15.05 -13.72
C ARG A 8 28.78 -15.63 -12.32
N ARG A 9 30.00 -15.95 -11.92
CA ARG A 9 30.29 -16.49 -10.57
C ARG A 9 30.81 -15.45 -9.56
N CYS A 10 30.95 -14.18 -9.95
CA CYS A 10 31.48 -13.13 -9.07
C CYS A 10 30.41 -12.22 -8.42
N SER A 11 29.12 -12.39 -8.75
CA SER A 11 28.00 -11.64 -8.15
C SER A 11 27.12 -12.50 -7.23
N GLN A 12 27.69 -13.56 -6.66
CA GLN A 12 27.13 -14.26 -5.51
C GLN A 12 28.15 -14.11 -4.37
N ARG A 13 28.36 -12.86 -3.95
CA ARG A 13 28.94 -12.61 -2.62
C ARG A 13 27.98 -13.29 -1.65
N ARG A 14 28.45 -14.37 -1.01
CA ARG A 14 27.80 -14.94 0.17
C ARG A 14 27.58 -13.79 1.14
N LEU A 15 26.33 -13.33 1.24
CA LEU A 15 25.90 -12.53 2.37
C LEU A 15 26.28 -13.33 3.63
N SER A 16 26.81 -12.66 4.65
CA SER A 16 27.13 -13.33 5.91
C SER A 16 25.87 -14.02 6.46
N SER A 17 26.03 -15.06 7.29
CA SER A 17 24.88 -15.72 7.94
C SER A 17 23.93 -14.69 8.60
N ALA A 18 24.49 -13.59 9.13
CA ALA A 18 23.73 -12.49 9.70
C ALA A 18 23.00 -11.65 8.64
N ALA A 19 23.63 -11.33 7.50
CA ALA A 19 22.95 -10.63 6.41
C ALA A 19 21.87 -11.49 5.74
N GLN A 20 22.05 -12.81 5.73
CA GLN A 20 21.05 -13.76 5.22
C GLN A 20 19.90 -13.97 6.22
N GLN A 21 20.18 -13.94 7.52
CA GLN A 21 19.16 -13.90 8.58
C GLN A 21 18.39 -12.57 8.57
N ILE A 22 19.07 -11.45 8.42
CA ILE A 22 18.44 -10.12 8.29
C ILE A 22 17.58 -10.06 7.02
N ASP A 23 18.06 -10.58 5.89
CA ASP A 23 17.29 -10.70 4.64
C ASP A 23 16.05 -11.60 4.83
N THR A 24 16.16 -12.68 5.60
CA THR A 24 15.02 -13.58 5.92
C THR A 24 14.02 -12.96 6.91
N ILE A 25 14.49 -12.13 7.84
CA ILE A 25 13.65 -11.42 8.83
C ILE A 25 12.94 -10.21 8.17
N ILE A 26 13.61 -9.51 7.26
CA ILE A 26 13.08 -8.33 6.56
C ILE A 26 12.20 -8.72 5.37
N ARG A 27 12.47 -9.86 4.71
CA ARG A 27 11.56 -10.34 3.67
C ARG A 27 10.21 -10.70 4.26
N VAL A 28 9.16 -10.19 3.61
CA VAL A 28 7.75 -10.56 3.76
C VAL A 28 7.49 -12.03 3.38
N ASP A 29 8.51 -12.90 3.39
CA ASP A 29 8.42 -14.32 3.05
C ASP A 29 7.70 -15.15 4.13
N HIS A 30 7.50 -14.59 5.33
CA HIS A 30 6.74 -15.27 6.38
C HIS A 30 5.23 -15.29 6.09
N ALA A 31 4.70 -14.31 5.34
CA ALA A 31 3.31 -14.35 4.86
C ALA A 31 3.15 -15.36 3.71
N GLY A 32 4.16 -15.50 2.84
CA GLY A 32 4.13 -16.37 1.64
C GLY A 32 3.97 -17.88 1.90
N LYS A 33 4.00 -18.34 3.16
CA LYS A 33 3.72 -19.73 3.56
C LYS A 33 2.29 -19.96 4.06
N SER A 34 1.50 -18.89 4.20
CA SER A 34 0.09 -18.95 4.58
C SER A 34 -0.81 -18.98 3.33
N SER A 35 -2.07 -19.41 3.48
CA SER A 35 -3.04 -19.41 2.39
C SER A 35 -3.29 -18.01 1.81
N VAL A 36 -3.13 -16.96 2.62
CA VAL A 36 -3.33 -15.55 2.24
C VAL A 36 -2.08 -14.87 1.68
N GLY A 37 -0.91 -15.53 1.78
CA GLY A 37 0.38 -14.97 1.38
C GLY A 37 0.46 -14.49 -0.08
N PRO A 38 0.03 -15.29 -1.07
CA PRO A 38 0.02 -14.88 -2.47
C PRO A 38 -0.89 -13.67 -2.73
N MET A 39 -2.01 -13.58 -2.02
CA MET A 39 -2.94 -12.44 -2.13
C MET A 39 -2.29 -11.16 -1.59
N ILE A 40 -1.70 -11.22 -0.39
CA ILE A 40 -1.00 -10.07 0.21
C ILE A 40 0.18 -9.63 -0.67
N GLN A 41 0.90 -10.58 -1.26
CA GLN A 41 1.99 -10.28 -2.18
C GLN A 41 1.50 -9.55 -3.44
N HIS A 42 0.35 -9.97 -3.99
CA HIS A 42 -0.26 -9.32 -5.14
C HIS A 42 -0.67 -7.87 -4.84
N MET A 43 -1.35 -7.64 -3.70
CA MET A 43 -1.70 -6.30 -3.24
C MET A 43 -0.45 -5.43 -3.06
N TRP A 44 0.60 -5.99 -2.45
CA TRP A 44 1.88 -5.29 -2.26
C TRP A 44 2.55 -4.90 -3.58
N ASP A 45 2.42 -5.71 -4.62
CA ASP A 45 2.98 -5.38 -5.94
C ASP A 45 2.15 -4.29 -6.65
N GLN A 46 0.82 -4.24 -6.45
CA GLN A 46 -0.03 -3.11 -6.86
C GLN A 46 0.38 -1.82 -6.13
N GLU A 47 0.57 -1.86 -4.81
CA GLU A 47 0.99 -0.68 -4.02
C GLU A 47 2.34 -0.10 -4.47
N LYS A 48 3.29 -0.95 -4.87
CA LYS A 48 4.55 -0.47 -5.45
C LYS A 48 4.33 0.25 -6.77
N GLU A 49 3.43 -0.25 -7.61
CA GLU A 49 3.05 0.41 -8.85
C GLU A 49 2.40 1.77 -8.56
N HIS A 50 1.46 1.82 -7.61
CA HIS A 50 0.80 3.04 -7.17
C HIS A 50 1.82 4.09 -6.74
N LYS A 51 2.70 3.71 -5.80
CA LYS A 51 3.76 4.58 -5.29
C LYS A 51 4.68 5.08 -6.41
N ALA A 52 5.18 4.18 -7.26
CA ALA A 52 6.07 4.54 -8.35
C ALA A 52 5.41 5.53 -9.31
N LYS A 53 4.12 5.34 -9.62
CA LYS A 53 3.39 6.24 -10.49
C LYS A 53 3.16 7.60 -9.83
N PHE A 54 2.83 7.66 -8.55
CA PHE A 54 2.71 8.95 -7.86
C PHE A 54 4.03 9.71 -7.78
N GLU A 55 5.15 9.01 -7.55
CA GLU A 55 6.49 9.63 -7.60
C GLU A 55 6.79 10.23 -8.98
N GLU A 56 6.41 9.55 -10.06
CA GLU A 56 6.48 10.09 -11.42
C GLU A 56 5.60 11.34 -11.59
N LEU A 57 4.34 11.27 -11.18
CA LEU A 57 3.37 12.36 -11.33
C LEU A 57 3.75 13.60 -10.52
N ILE A 58 4.22 13.42 -9.28
CA ILE A 58 4.71 14.52 -8.43
C ILE A 58 5.82 15.29 -9.14
N ASN A 59 6.79 14.57 -9.73
CA ASN A 59 7.88 15.19 -10.47
C ASN A 59 7.39 15.87 -11.76
N LYS A 60 6.54 15.19 -12.53
CA LYS A 60 6.00 15.69 -13.80
C LYS A 60 5.22 16.98 -13.64
N TYR A 61 4.33 17.04 -12.65
CA TYR A 61 3.48 18.20 -12.38
C TYR A 61 4.13 19.21 -11.42
N ARG A 62 5.37 18.94 -10.95
CA ARG A 62 6.11 19.78 -10.00
C ARG A 62 5.30 20.09 -8.74
N VAL A 63 4.56 19.08 -8.28
CA VAL A 63 3.79 19.17 -7.03
C VAL A 63 4.77 19.12 -5.87
N ARG A 64 4.57 19.99 -4.88
CA ARG A 64 5.31 19.92 -3.63
C ARG A 64 4.59 18.91 -2.71
N PRO A 65 5.20 17.78 -2.33
CA PRO A 65 4.59 16.85 -1.39
C PRO A 65 4.42 17.50 -0.01
N THR A 66 3.48 16.97 0.78
CA THR A 66 3.30 17.41 2.16
C THR A 66 4.58 17.22 2.98
N VAL A 67 4.90 18.19 3.83
CA VAL A 67 6.04 18.10 4.76
C VAL A 67 5.82 17.02 5.84
N LEU A 68 4.57 16.55 6.00
CA LEU A 68 4.19 15.53 6.97
C LEU A 68 4.49 14.10 6.50
N THR A 69 4.97 13.92 5.26
CA THR A 69 5.29 12.60 4.67
C THR A 69 6.11 11.69 5.61
N PRO A 70 7.17 12.16 6.30
CA PRO A 70 7.93 11.29 7.21
C PRO A 70 7.10 10.78 8.39
N ILE A 71 6.16 11.58 8.88
CA ILE A 71 5.26 11.21 9.99
C ILE A 71 4.28 10.14 9.53
N TRP A 72 3.70 10.33 8.34
CA TRP A 72 2.74 9.38 7.77
C TRP A 72 3.37 8.05 7.41
N ASN A 73 4.62 8.03 6.96
CA ASN A 73 5.36 6.79 6.73
C ASN A 73 5.48 5.94 8.01
N VAL A 74 5.82 6.59 9.13
CA VAL A 74 5.91 5.91 10.44
C VAL A 74 4.54 5.47 10.92
N ALA A 75 3.53 6.34 10.81
CA ALA A 75 2.17 6.05 11.24
C ALA A 75 1.56 4.87 10.47
N GLY A 76 1.69 4.84 9.14
CA GLY A 76 1.20 3.76 8.28
C GLY A 76 1.87 2.43 8.60
N PHE A 77 3.20 2.42 8.79
CA PHE A 77 3.91 1.21 9.22
C PHE A 77 3.42 0.71 10.58
N MET A 78 3.30 1.59 11.57
CA MET A 78 2.83 1.23 12.91
C MET A 78 1.39 0.71 12.91
N LEU A 79 0.53 1.29 12.08
CA LEU A 79 -0.85 0.85 11.91
C LEU A 79 -0.91 -0.57 11.33
N GLY A 80 -0.20 -0.82 10.22
CA GLY A 80 -0.17 -2.14 9.57
C GLY A 80 0.52 -3.21 10.42
N ALA A 81 1.67 -2.90 11.04
CA ALA A 81 2.35 -3.83 11.93
C ALA A 81 1.53 -4.10 13.20
N GLY A 82 0.91 -3.07 13.77
CA GLY A 82 0.06 -3.17 14.95
C GLY A 82 -1.17 -4.05 14.70
N SER A 83 -1.87 -3.84 13.58
CA SER A 83 -3.03 -4.67 13.21
C SER A 83 -2.63 -6.12 12.93
N ALA A 84 -1.51 -6.36 12.25
CA ALA A 84 -0.96 -7.70 12.04
C ALA A 84 -0.61 -8.43 13.34
N LEU A 85 -0.09 -7.72 14.35
CA LEU A 85 0.18 -8.29 15.68
C LEU A 85 -1.10 -8.69 16.43
N LEU A 86 -2.23 -8.01 16.16
CA LEU A 86 -3.54 -8.39 16.71
C LEU A 86 -4.15 -9.61 16.01
N GLY A 87 -3.63 -9.99 14.85
CA GLY A 87 -3.96 -11.22 14.14
C GLY A 87 -4.43 -10.98 12.70
N PRO A 88 -4.59 -12.05 11.89
CA PRO A 88 -4.89 -11.95 10.46
C PRO A 88 -6.19 -11.18 10.16
N LYS A 89 -7.26 -11.45 10.92
CA LYS A 89 -8.55 -10.77 10.74
C LYS A 89 -8.48 -9.28 11.07
N ALA A 90 -7.74 -8.91 12.12
CA ALA A 90 -7.53 -7.52 12.49
C ALA A 90 -6.69 -6.77 11.44
N ALA A 91 -5.71 -7.44 10.82
CA ALA A 91 -5.00 -6.91 9.67
C ALA A 91 -5.94 -6.66 8.48
N MET A 92 -6.81 -7.62 8.15
CA MET A 92 -7.81 -7.45 7.09
C MET A 92 -8.81 -6.34 7.42
N ALA A 93 -9.26 -6.22 8.67
CA ALA A 93 -10.12 -5.11 9.11
C ALA A 93 -9.43 -3.76 8.98
N CYS A 94 -8.13 -3.68 9.25
CA CYS A 94 -7.32 -2.50 9.00
C CYS A 94 -7.29 -2.16 7.51
N THR A 95 -7.02 -3.14 6.63
CA THR A 95 -7.06 -2.98 5.17
C THR A 95 -8.41 -2.45 4.71
N VAL A 96 -9.51 -3.13 5.07
CA VAL A 96 -10.88 -2.71 4.72
C VAL A 96 -11.16 -1.28 5.16
N ALA A 97 -10.75 -0.92 6.39
CA ALA A 97 -10.96 0.42 6.93
C ALA A 97 -10.17 1.50 6.17
N VAL A 98 -8.90 1.24 5.87
CA VAL A 98 -8.04 2.16 5.09
C VAL A 98 -8.60 2.30 3.67
N GLU A 99 -8.82 1.19 2.97
CA GLU A 99 -9.24 1.21 1.56
C GLU A 99 -10.62 1.84 1.37
N SER A 100 -11.53 1.69 2.34
CA SER A 100 -12.80 2.45 2.32
C SER A 100 -12.57 3.95 2.17
N VAL A 101 -11.58 4.50 2.88
CA VAL A 101 -11.28 5.94 2.86
C VAL A 101 -10.50 6.32 1.61
N ILE A 102 -9.56 5.48 1.16
CA ILE A 102 -8.79 5.74 -0.06
C ILE A 102 -9.68 5.71 -1.31
N VAL A 103 -10.56 4.71 -1.43
CA VAL A 103 -11.57 4.66 -2.51
C VAL A 103 -12.48 5.89 -2.49
N GLU A 104 -12.97 6.30 -1.32
CA GLU A 104 -13.77 7.51 -1.15
C GLU A 104 -12.98 8.76 -1.63
N HIS A 105 -11.71 8.85 -1.26
CA HIS A 105 -10.83 9.94 -1.65
C HIS A 105 -10.57 9.99 -3.16
N TYR A 106 -10.24 8.86 -3.79
CA TYR A 106 -10.08 8.81 -5.25
C TYR A 106 -11.37 9.16 -5.98
N ASN A 107 -12.53 8.71 -5.49
CA ASN A 107 -13.82 9.10 -6.07
C ASN A 107 -14.05 10.62 -5.98
N ASN A 108 -13.63 11.27 -4.89
CA ASN A 108 -13.66 12.73 -4.78
C ASN A 108 -12.72 13.40 -5.79
N GLN A 109 -11.48 12.92 -5.92
CA GLN A 109 -10.50 13.44 -6.89
C GLN A 109 -10.98 13.28 -8.34
N LEU A 110 -11.51 12.11 -8.70
CA LEU A 110 -12.09 11.86 -10.01
C LEU A 110 -13.21 12.86 -10.32
N ARG A 111 -14.12 13.11 -9.37
CA ARG A 111 -15.19 14.11 -9.51
C ARG A 111 -14.65 15.51 -9.78
N VAL A 112 -13.57 15.91 -9.11
CA VAL A 112 -12.91 17.22 -9.36
C VAL A 112 -12.32 17.26 -10.76
N LEU A 113 -11.58 16.23 -11.18
CA LEU A 113 -10.91 16.20 -12.48
C LEU A 113 -11.87 16.15 -13.66
N MET A 114 -13.09 15.65 -13.46
CA MET A 114 -14.16 15.64 -14.47
C MET A 114 -14.63 17.04 -14.90
N SER A 115 -14.23 18.11 -14.21
CA SER A 115 -14.51 19.47 -14.67
C SER A 115 -13.84 19.82 -16.00
N ASP A 116 -12.72 19.15 -16.33
CA ASP A 116 -12.01 19.30 -17.60
C ASP A 116 -11.38 17.95 -18.03
N PRO A 117 -12.18 17.00 -18.55
CA PRO A 117 -11.74 15.63 -18.79
C PRO A 117 -10.63 15.51 -19.84
N GLU A 118 -10.64 16.37 -20.86
CA GLU A 118 -9.65 16.35 -21.93
C GLU A 118 -8.26 16.73 -21.40
N LYS A 119 -8.16 17.76 -20.55
CA LYS A 119 -6.89 18.13 -19.92
C LYS A 119 -6.43 17.12 -18.88
N ASN A 120 -7.37 16.49 -18.18
CA ASN A 120 -7.09 15.59 -17.06
C ASN A 120 -7.08 14.10 -17.42
N ARG A 121 -7.12 13.76 -18.72
CA ARG A 121 -7.32 12.38 -19.19
C ARG A 121 -6.35 11.36 -18.60
N GLU A 122 -5.08 11.73 -18.48
CA GLU A 122 -4.05 10.87 -17.86
C GLU A 122 -4.33 10.62 -16.38
N LEU A 123 -4.58 11.68 -15.60
CA LEU A 123 -4.87 11.56 -14.17
C LEU A 123 -6.17 10.80 -13.92
N LEU A 124 -7.20 11.04 -14.73
CA LEU A 124 -8.46 10.30 -14.66
C LEU A 124 -8.23 8.80 -14.86
N THR A 125 -7.43 8.42 -15.86
CA THR A 125 -7.16 7.00 -16.15
C THR A 125 -6.38 6.34 -15.03
N VAL A 126 -5.34 7.02 -14.51
CA VAL A 126 -4.52 6.50 -13.41
C VAL A 126 -5.32 6.35 -12.13
N LEU A 127 -6.04 7.39 -11.71
CA LEU A 127 -6.83 7.36 -10.47
C LEU A 127 -8.02 6.40 -10.57
N GLN A 128 -8.60 6.22 -11.75
CA GLN A 128 -9.64 5.23 -11.96
C GLN A 128 -9.12 3.82 -11.74
N LYS A 129 -7.94 3.49 -12.30
CA LYS A 129 -7.28 2.20 -12.08
C LYS A 129 -7.00 1.99 -10.59
N PHE A 130 -6.33 2.93 -9.93
CA PHE A 130 -5.94 2.76 -8.53
C PHE A 130 -7.16 2.62 -7.63
N ARG A 131 -8.23 3.38 -7.87
CA ARG A 131 -9.50 3.18 -7.15
C ARG A 131 -10.06 1.77 -7.33
N ASP A 132 -10.00 1.20 -8.52
CA ASP A 132 -10.48 -0.16 -8.74
C ASP A 132 -9.60 -1.20 -8.04
N ASP A 133 -8.29 -1.01 -8.06
CA ASP A 133 -7.33 -1.84 -7.31
C ASP A 133 -7.62 -1.78 -5.79
N GLU A 134 -7.83 -0.58 -5.22
CA GLU A 134 -8.17 -0.45 -3.79
C GLU A 134 -9.55 -1.00 -3.43
N GLN A 135 -10.52 -0.93 -4.34
CA GLN A 135 -11.82 -1.57 -4.13
C GLN A 135 -11.68 -3.10 -4.10
N GLU A 136 -10.84 -3.66 -4.97
CA GLU A 136 -10.53 -5.09 -4.95
C GLU A 136 -9.80 -5.49 -3.65
N HIS A 137 -8.87 -4.66 -3.16
CA HIS A 137 -8.20 -4.84 -1.87
C HIS A 137 -9.19 -4.85 -0.70
N HIS A 138 -10.12 -3.89 -0.69
CA HIS A 138 -11.21 -3.81 0.28
C HIS A 138 -12.05 -5.10 0.28
N ASP A 139 -12.51 -5.53 -0.89
CA ASP A 139 -13.41 -6.67 -1.01
C ASP A 139 -12.73 -7.98 -0.60
N LYS A 140 -11.45 -8.17 -0.96
CA LYS A 140 -10.63 -9.29 -0.47
C LYS A 140 -10.49 -9.29 1.05
N GLY A 141 -10.33 -8.11 1.66
CA GLY A 141 -10.27 -7.99 3.12
C GLY A 141 -11.57 -8.46 3.79
N LEU A 142 -12.72 -8.15 3.20
CA LEU A 142 -14.02 -8.66 3.66
C LEU A 142 -14.11 -10.19 3.52
N ASP A 143 -13.73 -10.73 2.37
CA ASP A 143 -13.73 -12.18 2.09
C ASP A 143 -12.84 -12.98 3.05
N GLU A 144 -11.74 -12.38 3.53
CA GLU A 144 -10.82 -12.96 4.52
C GLU A 144 -11.26 -12.73 5.98
N GLY A 145 -12.50 -12.31 6.21
CA GLY A 145 -13.13 -12.25 7.52
C GLY A 145 -12.75 -11.02 8.35
N ALA A 146 -12.50 -9.87 7.71
CA ALA A 146 -12.30 -8.59 8.40
C ALA A 146 -13.38 -8.32 9.46
N GLU A 147 -14.66 -8.54 9.11
CA GLU A 147 -15.82 -8.29 9.98
C GLU A 147 -15.87 -9.19 11.22
N GLU A 148 -15.13 -10.29 11.20
CA GLU A 148 -15.02 -11.20 12.35
C GLU A 148 -14.02 -10.71 13.41
N THR A 149 -13.37 -9.56 13.18
CA THR A 149 -12.51 -8.92 14.17
C THR A 149 -13.32 -8.45 15.38
N PRO A 150 -12.89 -8.74 16.62
CA PRO A 150 -13.56 -8.22 17.81
C PRO A 150 -13.66 -6.70 17.77
N PHE A 151 -14.87 -6.17 18.03
CA PHE A 151 -15.17 -4.74 17.97
C PHE A 151 -14.90 -4.09 16.60
N TYR A 152 -15.05 -4.85 15.50
CA TYR A 152 -14.79 -4.41 14.12
C TYR A 152 -15.28 -2.98 13.84
N GLU A 153 -16.55 -2.67 14.11
CA GLU A 153 -17.10 -1.33 13.86
C GLU A 153 -16.32 -0.21 14.56
N ALA A 154 -16.02 -0.38 15.86
CA ALA A 154 -15.29 0.63 16.61
C ALA A 154 -13.85 0.76 16.08
N PHE A 155 -13.19 -0.37 15.82
CA PHE A 155 -11.83 -0.41 15.29
C PHE A 155 -11.74 0.27 13.91
N SER A 156 -12.60 -0.13 12.98
CA SER A 156 -12.69 0.42 11.63
C SER A 156 -13.01 1.91 11.65
N ASN A 157 -13.93 2.37 12.49
CA ASN A 157 -14.28 3.80 12.55
C ASN A 157 -13.13 4.67 13.08
N ILE A 158 -12.34 4.18 14.05
CA ILE A 158 -11.15 4.88 14.53
C ILE A 158 -10.10 5.01 13.42
N ILE A 159 -9.84 3.92 12.69
CA ILE A 159 -8.89 3.93 11.57
C ILE A 159 -9.37 4.88 10.47
N LYS A 160 -10.64 4.78 10.07
CA LYS A 160 -11.25 5.65 9.06
C LYS A 160 -11.12 7.13 9.45
N LEU A 161 -11.38 7.46 10.72
CA LEU A 161 -11.21 8.82 11.23
C LEU A 161 -9.75 9.29 11.13
N GLY A 162 -8.80 8.44 11.54
CA GLY A 162 -7.38 8.73 11.44
C GLY A 162 -6.92 8.98 9.99
N CYS A 163 -7.33 8.12 9.05
CA CYS A 163 -7.03 8.26 7.63
C CYS A 163 -7.61 9.56 7.05
N ARG A 164 -8.87 9.88 7.35
CA ARG A 164 -9.49 11.13 6.89
C ARG A 164 -8.77 12.37 7.44
N ALA A 165 -8.36 12.33 8.71
CA ALA A 165 -7.59 13.40 9.31
C ALA A 165 -6.21 13.55 8.64
N ALA A 166 -5.51 12.44 8.38
CA ALA A 166 -4.22 12.46 7.70
C ALA A 166 -4.31 13.06 6.29
N ILE A 167 -5.34 12.68 5.52
CA ILE A 167 -5.62 13.26 4.20
C ILE A 167 -5.86 14.77 4.31
N SER A 168 -6.79 15.19 5.17
CA SER A 168 -7.15 16.60 5.31
C SER A 168 -5.96 17.48 5.74
N LEU A 169 -5.11 16.98 6.64
CA LEU A 169 -3.89 17.70 7.05
C LEU A 169 -2.85 17.79 5.93
N SER A 170 -2.74 16.74 5.11
CA SER A 170 -1.77 16.68 4.01
C SER A 170 -2.14 17.57 2.83
N GLU A 171 -3.42 17.86 2.63
CA GLU A 171 -3.90 18.79 1.60
C GLU A 171 -3.52 20.25 1.90
N VAL A 172 -3.27 20.58 3.17
CA VAL A 172 -3.05 21.96 3.64
C VAL A 172 -1.57 22.32 3.81
N VAL A 173 -0.71 21.34 4.13
CA VAL A 173 0.65 21.57 4.64
C VAL A 173 1.74 20.98 3.74
#